data_AF-A0A699WB91-F1
#
_entry.id   AF-A0A699WB91-F1
#
_cell.length_a   1.000
_cell.length_b   1.000
_cell.length_c   1.000
_cell.angle_alpha   90.00
_cell.angle_beta   90.00
_cell.angle_gamma   90.00
#
_symmetry.space_group_name_H-M   'P 1'
#
loop_
_entity.id
_entity.type
_entity.pdbx_description
1 polymer ?
#
loop_
_entity_poly.entity_id
_entity_poly.type
_entity_poly.pdbx_seq_one_letter_code
_entity_poly.pdbx_strand_id
1 'polypeptide(L)'
;SYDLMVFCAEAAPKTRAEFMAWFDVQTNWSESSYDDPSVTTPKLRAWLLDMTKIFPDMNGPDASEEHESAYETDYSIGKSIIYVAFSWSLYNEANQAVISLAKKHQVGLFDASGTSIFFPLNGELKPIEELQEQPQEIKKPWW
;
A
#
# COMPACT_ATOMS: atom_id res chain seq x y z
N SER A 1 11.69 11.14 4.15
CA SER A 1 10.86 9.98 4.47
C SER A 1 11.32 8.77 3.69
N TYR A 2 10.94 7.58 4.15
CA TYR A 2 10.86 6.38 3.32
C TYR A 2 9.39 6.12 3.06
N ASP A 3 9.02 6.17 1.79
CA ASP A 3 7.64 6.22 1.34
C ASP A 3 7.18 4.88 0.74
N LEU A 4 6.05 4.39 1.25
CA LEU A 4 5.40 3.17 0.80
C LEU A 4 3.92 3.46 0.54
N MET A 5 3.28 2.63 -0.30
CA MET A 5 1.85 2.69 -0.52
C MET A 5 1.26 1.29 -0.53
N VAL A 6 0.17 1.06 0.22
CA VAL A 6 -0.65 -0.13 0.07
C VAL A 6 -1.89 0.15 -0.76
N PHE A 7 -2.36 -0.82 -1.54
CA PHE A 7 -3.46 -0.62 -2.47
C PHE A 7 -4.45 -1.78 -2.53
N CYS A 8 -5.67 -1.47 -2.97
CA CYS A 8 -6.71 -2.45 -3.28
C CYS A 8 -6.35 -3.20 -4.57
N ALA A 9 -5.99 -4.48 -4.44
CA ALA A 9 -5.53 -5.30 -5.58
C ALA A 9 -6.61 -5.47 -6.67
N GLU A 10 -7.88 -5.42 -6.29
CA GLU A 10 -9.02 -5.51 -7.19
C GLU A 10 -9.24 -4.23 -8.01
N ALA A 11 -8.74 -3.08 -7.54
CA ALA A 11 -8.86 -1.79 -8.22
C ALA A 11 -7.61 -1.42 -9.04
N ALA A 12 -6.45 -1.98 -8.70
CA ALA A 12 -5.18 -1.60 -9.32
C ALA A 12 -4.94 -2.30 -10.68
N PRO A 13 -4.41 -1.57 -11.69
CA PRO A 13 -4.00 -2.18 -12.95
C PRO A 13 -2.86 -3.19 -12.77
N LYS A 14 -2.86 -4.25 -13.59
CA LYS A 14 -1.91 -5.37 -13.47
C LYS A 14 -0.70 -5.26 -14.40
N THR A 15 -0.55 -4.12 -15.08
CA THR A 15 0.64 -3.80 -15.86
C THR A 15 1.34 -2.59 -15.25
N ARG A 16 2.67 -2.56 -15.31
CA ARG A 16 3.45 -1.49 -14.69
C ARG A 16 3.09 -0.11 -15.24
N ALA A 17 2.95 0.01 -16.56
CA ALA A 17 2.65 1.29 -17.20
C ALA A 17 1.28 1.83 -16.78
N GLU A 18 0.25 0.98 -16.78
CA GLU A 18 -1.10 1.38 -16.35
C GLU A 18 -1.14 1.64 -14.84
N PHE A 19 -0.40 0.86 -14.05
CA PHE A 19 -0.31 1.05 -12.59
C PHE A 19 0.27 2.42 -12.26
N MET A 20 1.37 2.82 -12.92
CA MET A 20 1.97 4.13 -12.68
C MET A 20 1.03 5.28 -13.08
N ALA A 21 0.36 5.18 -14.24
CA ALA A 21 -0.64 6.17 -14.63
C ALA A 21 -1.82 6.24 -13.64
N TRP A 22 -2.22 5.09 -13.10
CA TRP A 22 -3.25 5.03 -12.06
C TRP A 22 -2.77 5.62 -10.72
N PHE A 23 -1.54 5.31 -10.31
CA PHE A 23 -0.90 5.86 -9.12
C PHE A 23 -0.82 7.39 -9.15
N ASP A 24 -0.43 7.96 -10.29
CA ASP A 24 -0.40 9.41 -10.48
C ASP A 24 -1.79 10.03 -10.26
N VAL A 25 -2.86 9.38 -10.74
CA VAL A 25 -4.23 9.83 -10.51
C VAL A 25 -4.65 9.69 -9.05
N GLN A 26 -4.27 8.58 -8.39
CA GLN A 26 -4.59 8.38 -6.97
C GLN A 26 -3.89 9.40 -6.07
N THR A 27 -2.71 9.87 -6.47
CA THR A 27 -1.88 10.81 -5.70
C THR A 27 -1.98 12.26 -6.16
N ASN A 28 -2.88 12.58 -7.09
CA ASN A 28 -3.17 13.96 -7.53
C ASN A 28 -4.09 14.71 -6.54
N TRP A 29 -3.93 14.43 -5.25
CA TRP A 29 -4.86 14.72 -4.16
C TRP A 29 -5.58 16.08 -4.25
N SER A 30 -6.91 16.08 -4.03
CA SER A 30 -7.67 17.31 -3.76
C SER A 30 -7.68 17.59 -2.27
N GLU A 31 -7.61 18.86 -1.86
CA GLU A 31 -7.35 19.36 -0.49
C GLU A 31 -8.24 18.84 0.68
N SER A 32 -9.23 17.97 0.48
CA SER A 32 -10.37 17.82 1.40
C SER A 32 -10.65 16.43 2.00
N SER A 33 -9.78 15.42 1.92
CA SER A 33 -10.15 14.07 2.41
C SER A 33 -8.97 13.14 2.73
N TYR A 34 -8.00 13.60 3.52
CA TYR A 34 -6.79 12.82 3.81
C TYR A 34 -6.96 11.77 4.92
N ASP A 35 -7.89 11.98 5.86
CA ASP A 35 -7.83 11.29 7.17
C ASP A 35 -9.09 10.48 7.53
N ASP A 36 -10.05 10.30 6.61
CA ASP A 36 -11.25 9.53 6.92
C ASP A 36 -11.08 8.04 6.53
N PRO A 37 -10.82 7.12 7.49
CA PRO A 37 -10.72 5.69 7.21
C PRO A 37 -12.04 5.09 6.68
N SER A 38 -13.17 5.80 6.75
CA SER A 38 -14.45 5.34 6.19
C SER A 38 -14.44 5.31 4.66
N VAL A 39 -13.57 6.10 4.00
CA VAL A 39 -13.55 6.23 2.54
C VAL A 39 -12.83 5.07 1.83
N THR A 40 -12.00 4.34 2.57
CA THR A 40 -11.18 3.24 2.01
C THR A 40 -11.87 1.87 2.07
N THR A 41 -11.27 0.87 1.43
CA THR A 41 -11.81 -0.50 1.40
C THR A 41 -11.69 -1.20 2.76
N PRO A 42 -12.52 -2.22 3.07
CA PRO A 42 -12.42 -2.96 4.33
C PRO A 42 -11.05 -3.58 4.60
N LYS A 43 -10.36 -4.09 3.55
CA LYS A 43 -9.01 -4.68 3.68
C LYS A 43 -7.96 -3.62 4.00
N LEU A 44 -8.00 -2.48 3.31
CA LEU A 44 -7.10 -1.35 3.58
C LEU A 44 -7.33 -0.75 4.96
N ARG A 45 -8.60 -0.65 5.40
CA ARG A 45 -8.93 -0.20 6.76
C ARG A 45 -8.39 -1.17 7.82
N ALA A 46 -8.54 -2.48 7.61
CA ALA A 46 -7.99 -3.48 8.53
C ALA A 46 -6.46 -3.41 8.61
N TRP A 47 -5.80 -3.17 7.46
CA TRP A 47 -4.36 -2.93 7.40
C TRP A 47 -3.97 -1.68 8.19
N LEU A 48 -4.66 -0.56 7.99
CA LEU A 48 -4.41 0.71 8.69
C LEU A 48 -4.50 0.54 10.20
N LEU A 49 -5.59 -0.08 10.68
CA LEU A 49 -5.83 -0.30 12.11
C LEU A 49 -4.75 -1.15 12.78
N ASP A 50 -4.10 -2.06 12.06
CA ASP A 50 -2.99 -2.84 12.60
C ASP A 50 -1.66 -2.09 12.49
N MET A 51 -1.47 -1.30 11.42
CA MET A 51 -0.26 -0.52 11.21
C MET A 51 -0.13 0.60 12.26
N THR A 52 -1.22 1.30 12.57
CA THR A 52 -1.23 2.41 13.53
C THR A 52 -0.96 1.98 14.98
N LYS A 53 -1.09 0.70 15.29
CA LYS A 53 -0.67 0.13 16.59
C LYS A 53 0.85 0.03 16.73
N ILE A 54 1.57 -0.02 15.61
CA ILE A 54 3.03 -0.15 15.56
C ILE A 54 3.66 1.22 15.26
N PHE A 55 3.06 1.95 14.31
CA PHE A 55 3.49 3.25 13.82
C PHE A 55 2.33 4.25 13.98
N PRO A 56 2.23 4.95 15.12
CA PRO A 56 1.13 5.87 15.38
C PRO A 56 1.01 6.95 14.30
N ASP A 57 -0.23 7.33 14.00
CA ASP A 57 -0.53 8.41 13.05
C ASP A 57 -0.12 9.76 13.64
N MET A 58 0.79 10.44 12.95
CA MET A 58 1.32 11.75 13.32
C MET A 58 0.25 12.85 13.28
N ASN A 59 -0.83 12.67 12.51
CA ASN A 59 -1.93 13.63 12.41
C ASN A 59 -3.22 13.11 13.09
N GLY A 60 -3.12 11.98 13.79
CA GLY A 60 -4.24 11.32 14.44
C GLY A 60 -4.74 12.06 15.70
N PRO A 61 -5.90 11.65 16.26
CA PRO A 61 -6.47 12.27 17.45
C PRO A 61 -5.60 12.13 18.71
N ASP A 62 -4.67 11.17 18.72
CA ASP A 62 -3.74 10.89 19.81
C ASP A 62 -2.31 11.39 19.50
N ALA A 63 -2.12 12.18 18.44
CA ALA A 63 -0.81 12.68 18.05
C ALA A 63 -0.23 13.68 19.06
N SER A 64 1.09 13.63 19.24
CA SER A 64 1.82 14.63 20.03
C SER A 64 2.07 15.88 19.19
N GLU A 65 2.04 17.08 19.79
CA GLU A 65 2.36 18.32 19.06
C GLU A 65 3.87 18.49 18.80
N GLU A 66 4.72 17.76 19.55
CA GLU A 66 6.18 17.91 19.53
C GLU A 66 6.86 16.97 18.52
N HIS A 67 6.14 15.94 18.05
CA HIS A 67 6.61 14.96 17.06
C HIS A 67 8.01 14.37 17.35
N GLU A 68 8.30 14.06 18.61
CA GLU A 68 9.64 13.65 19.04
C GLU A 68 9.98 12.19 18.70
N SER A 69 8.97 11.36 18.43
CA SER A 69 9.13 9.93 18.18
C SER A 69 9.35 9.63 16.70
N ALA A 70 10.42 8.90 16.38
CA ALA A 70 10.66 8.43 15.01
C ALA A 70 9.58 7.46 14.48
N TYR A 71 8.71 6.92 15.35
CA TYR A 71 7.61 6.03 14.99
C TYR A 71 6.35 6.77 14.56
N GLU A 72 6.23 8.07 14.86
CA GLU A 72 5.15 8.88 14.32
C GLU A 72 5.26 8.93 12.80
N THR A 73 4.17 8.58 12.13
CA THR A 73 4.15 8.27 10.70
C THR A 73 3.01 9.03 10.05
N ASP A 74 3.28 9.60 8.88
CA ASP A 74 2.26 10.31 8.11
C ASP A 74 1.48 9.32 7.23
N TYR A 75 0.15 9.40 7.29
CA TYR A 75 -0.76 8.56 6.53
C TYR A 75 -1.65 9.43 5.64
N SER A 76 -1.79 9.06 4.37
CA SER A 76 -2.79 9.66 3.48
C SER A 76 -3.74 8.58 2.95
N ILE A 77 -5.02 8.69 3.30
CA ILE A 77 -6.03 7.66 3.06
C ILE A 77 -6.84 7.99 1.81
N GLY A 78 -6.64 7.19 0.76
CA GLY A 78 -7.46 7.21 -0.44
C GLY A 78 -8.53 6.12 -0.46
N LYS A 79 -9.44 6.19 -1.44
CA LYS A 79 -10.48 5.17 -1.64
C LYS A 79 -9.90 3.77 -1.89
N SER A 80 -8.82 3.73 -2.69
CA SER A 80 -8.20 2.49 -3.15
C SER A 80 -6.73 2.36 -2.76
N ILE A 81 -6.18 3.34 -2.03
CA ILE A 81 -4.78 3.37 -1.59
C ILE A 81 -4.67 3.90 -0.16
N ILE A 82 -3.59 3.55 0.52
CA ILE A 82 -3.08 4.28 1.67
C ILE A 82 -1.60 4.54 1.40
N TYR A 83 -1.24 5.82 1.35
CA TYR A 83 0.14 6.25 1.22
C TYR A 83 0.70 6.50 2.62
N VAL A 84 1.96 6.10 2.86
CA VAL A 84 2.56 6.15 4.19
C VAL A 84 4.02 6.60 4.11
N ALA A 85 4.36 7.61 4.90
CA ALA A 85 5.71 8.18 4.95
C ALA A 85 6.35 7.91 6.32
N PHE A 86 7.32 7.00 6.36
CA PHE A 86 8.06 6.63 7.56
C PHE A 86 9.33 7.47 7.74
N SER A 87 9.83 7.54 8.97
CA SER A 87 11.21 7.96 9.21
C SER A 87 12.20 6.99 8.56
N TRP A 88 13.24 7.53 7.90
CA TRP A 88 14.30 6.72 7.29
C TRP A 88 15.04 5.84 8.32
N SER A 89 15.12 6.29 9.58
CA SER A 89 15.75 5.52 10.66
C SER A 89 15.05 4.18 10.95
N LEU A 90 13.78 4.05 10.57
CA LEU A 90 12.96 2.85 10.78
C LEU A 90 12.78 2.01 9.52
N TYR A 91 13.52 2.28 8.43
CA TYR A 91 13.38 1.62 7.13
C TYR A 91 13.18 0.10 7.23
N ASN A 92 14.05 -0.61 7.95
CA ASN A 92 13.99 -2.08 8.05
C ASN A 92 12.72 -2.55 8.77
N GLU A 93 12.37 -1.91 9.88
CA GLU A 93 11.22 -2.29 10.70
C GLU A 93 9.90 -1.96 9.98
N ALA A 94 9.80 -0.76 9.40
CA ALA A 94 8.66 -0.33 8.62
C ALA A 94 8.42 -1.26 7.43
N ASN A 95 9.46 -1.57 6.65
CA ASN A 95 9.32 -2.45 5.49
C ASN A 95 8.84 -3.86 5.89
N GLN A 96 9.40 -4.43 6.97
CA GLN A 96 8.95 -5.72 7.50
C GLN A 96 7.48 -5.70 7.95
N ALA A 97 7.07 -4.66 8.69
CA ALA A 97 5.70 -4.51 9.15
C ALA A 97 4.72 -4.35 7.99
N VAL A 98 5.04 -3.49 7.01
CA VAL A 98 4.22 -3.28 5.82
C VAL A 98 4.05 -4.57 5.02
N ILE A 99 5.13 -5.31 4.74
CA ILE A 99 5.06 -6.59 4.02
C ILE A 99 4.20 -7.60 4.78
N SER A 100 4.44 -7.76 6.08
CA SER A 100 3.71 -8.72 6.93
C SER A 100 2.22 -8.42 6.95
N LEU A 101 1.85 -7.17 7.18
CA LEU A 101 0.44 -6.76 7.21
C LEU A 101 -0.20 -6.77 5.82
N ALA A 102 0.54 -6.44 4.75
CA ALA A 102 0.03 -6.51 3.39
C ALA A 102 -0.34 -7.95 3.00
N LYS A 103 0.51 -8.93 3.37
CA LYS A 103 0.19 -10.35 3.26
C LYS A 103 -1.01 -10.72 4.12
N LYS A 104 -1.04 -10.35 5.40
CA LYS A 104 -2.16 -10.67 6.31
C LYS A 104 -3.51 -10.19 5.78
N HIS A 105 -3.57 -8.96 5.28
CA HIS A 105 -4.81 -8.30 4.87
C HIS A 105 -5.11 -8.43 3.36
N GLN A 106 -4.23 -9.12 2.61
CA GLN A 106 -4.38 -9.35 1.18
C GLN A 106 -4.54 -8.03 0.39
N VAL A 107 -3.64 -7.08 0.65
CA VAL A 107 -3.52 -5.79 -0.08
C VAL A 107 -2.22 -5.76 -0.87
N GLY A 108 -2.19 -4.98 -1.95
CA GLY A 108 -0.98 -4.75 -2.73
C GLY A 108 -0.03 -3.79 -2.03
N LEU A 109 1.23 -3.82 -2.45
CA LEU A 109 2.31 -2.98 -1.94
C LEU A 109 3.05 -2.33 -3.10
N PHE A 110 3.28 -1.02 -3.01
CA PHE A 110 4.16 -0.28 -3.89
C PHE A 110 5.23 0.41 -3.05
N ASP A 111 6.49 0.17 -3.40
CA ASP A 111 7.63 0.91 -2.86
C ASP A 111 7.79 2.21 -3.65
N ALA A 112 7.22 3.30 -3.13
CA ALA A 112 7.27 4.61 -3.79
C ALA A 112 8.68 5.21 -3.78
N SER A 113 9.55 4.77 -2.87
CA SER A 113 10.95 5.18 -2.81
C SER A 113 11.88 4.33 -3.69
N GLY A 114 11.49 3.09 -4.01
CA GLY A 114 12.33 2.10 -4.71
C GLY A 114 11.83 1.66 -6.10
N THR A 115 10.54 1.79 -6.40
CA THR A 115 9.82 1.44 -7.65
C THR A 115 9.27 0.01 -7.80
N SER A 116 9.38 -0.85 -6.78
CA SER A 116 8.84 -2.22 -6.82
C SER A 116 7.33 -2.25 -6.54
N ILE A 117 6.58 -3.03 -7.32
CA ILE A 117 5.12 -3.20 -7.18
C ILE A 117 4.81 -4.67 -6.94
N PHE A 118 4.03 -4.96 -5.90
CA PHE A 118 3.65 -6.30 -5.51
C PHE A 118 2.14 -6.44 -5.36
N PHE A 119 1.61 -7.55 -5.86
CA PHE A 119 0.21 -7.96 -5.70
C PHE A 119 0.08 -9.13 -4.73
N PRO A 120 -0.99 -9.18 -3.92
CA PRO A 120 -1.29 -10.31 -3.08
C PRO A 120 -1.82 -11.48 -3.94
N LEU A 121 -1.17 -12.63 -3.85
CA LEU A 121 -1.57 -13.87 -4.51
C LEU A 121 -1.39 -15.04 -3.54
N ASN A 122 -2.50 -15.69 -3.16
CA ASN A 122 -2.51 -16.88 -2.29
C ASN A 122 -1.74 -16.70 -0.97
N GLY A 123 -1.87 -15.55 -0.29
CA GLY A 123 -1.16 -15.30 0.97
C GLY A 123 0.23 -14.67 0.82
N GLU A 124 0.77 -14.63 -0.40
CA GLU A 124 2.10 -14.08 -0.70
C GLU A 124 2.03 -12.77 -1.47
N LEU A 125 3.11 -12.00 -1.46
CA LEU A 125 3.27 -10.82 -2.32
C LEU A 125 4.12 -11.21 -3.53
N LYS A 126 3.58 -10.99 -4.73
CA LYS A 126 4.21 -11.32 -6.01
C LYS A 126 4.48 -10.06 -6.81
N PRO A 127 5.67 -9.90 -7.41
CA PRO A 127 5.98 -8.74 -8.23
C PRO A 127 5.00 -8.67 -9.41
N ILE A 128 4.66 -7.45 -9.84
CA ILE A 128 3.70 -7.21 -10.93
C ILE A 128 4.12 -7.90 -12.25
N GLU A 129 5.43 -8.08 -12.44
CA GLU A 129 6.01 -8.80 -13.58
C GLU A 129 5.60 -10.28 -13.62
N GLU A 130 5.50 -10.95 -12.47
CA GLU A 130 5.06 -12.37 -12.38
C GLU A 130 3.57 -12.55 -12.72
N LEU A 131 2.76 -11.49 -12.72
CA LEU A 131 1.33 -11.58 -13.07
C LEU A 131 1.10 -11.82 -14.56
N GLN A 132 2.06 -11.43 -15.40
CA GLN A 132 1.97 -11.59 -16.86
C GLN A 132 2.52 -12.93 -17.33
N GLU A 133 3.31 -13.61 -16.50
CA GLU A 133 3.95 -14.88 -16.83
C GLU A 133 3.06 -16.11 -16.62
N GLN A 134 1.82 -15.94 -16.16
CA GLN A 134 0.88 -17.07 -16.17
C GLN A 134 0.60 -17.45 -17.64
N PRO A 135 1.00 -18.66 -18.08
CA PRO A 135 0.74 -19.07 -19.44
C PRO A 135 -0.75 -19.00 -19.64
N GLN A 136 -1.20 -18.25 -20.66
CA GLN A 136 -2.50 -18.55 -21.23
C GLN A 136 -2.52 -20.06 -21.44
N GLU A 137 -3.46 -20.77 -20.81
CA GLU A 137 -3.76 -22.14 -21.20
C GLU A 137 -4.00 -22.07 -22.70
N ILE A 138 -2.98 -22.42 -23.49
CA ILE A 138 -3.16 -22.70 -24.90
C ILE A 138 -4.08 -23.91 -24.85
N LYS A 139 -5.39 -23.66 -25.00
CA LYS A 139 -6.37 -24.69 -25.29
C LYS A 139 -5.93 -25.28 -26.61
N LYS A 140 -5.04 -26.29 -26.53
CA LYS A 140 -4.61 -27.05 -27.68
C LYS A 140 -5.89 -27.60 -28.29
N PRO A 141 -6.14 -27.34 -29.57
CA PRO A 141 -7.36 -27.81 -30.14
C PRO A 141 -7.34 -29.34 -30.20
N TRP A 142 -8.48 -29.94 -29.90
CA TRP A 142 -8.66 -31.38 -29.96
C TRP A 142 -8.91 -31.74 -31.43
N TRP A 143 -7.84 -31.87 -32.20
CA TRP A 143 -7.84 -32.55 -33.51
C TRP A 143 -6.46 -33.16 -33.79
#